data_AF-A0AB33HV04-F1
#
_entry.id   AF-A0AB33HV04-F1
#
_cell.length_a   1.000
_cell.length_b   1.000
_cell.length_c   1.000
_cell.angle_alpha   90.00
_cell.angle_beta   90.00
_cell.angle_gamma   90.00
#
_symmetry.space_group_name_H-M   'P 1'
#
loop_
_entity.id
_entity.type
_entity.pdbx_description
1 polymer ?
#
loop_
_entity_poly.entity_id
_entity_poly.type
_entity_poly.pdbx_seq_one_letter_code
_entity_poly.pdbx_strand_id
1 'polypeptide(L)'
;MVAIWGFIGPEGGGKTTAMTYFSELHMALGGECRVFPGYDLYTPLTYRRVKQIEIHELVTMSRSLKSVIVDIDEIQQFNDSSRHMTVINQLTGYVGMQRRKLGLGMFYTLQNWMWLYDRMRWLTHFLTICTDMYYTPWGKANHISRGKFFLLRTLDCKGFVTGKPWSDMGTKILSPIGIFPYYRSYNVIDIFEGQRQIVIKKQQDIIDLRRDPSMEELKASASGPSPIGEVDFQEADAGLLTSLAEKGLDIATVGRVGRRLKKEV
;
A
#
# COMPACT_ATOMS: atom_id res chain seq x y z
N MET A 1 -10.54 1.45 5.29
CA MET A 1 -10.61 0.33 4.31
C MET A 1 -9.44 0.50 3.38
N VAL A 2 -8.61 -0.53 3.23
CA VAL A 2 -7.40 -0.44 2.44
C VAL A 2 -7.73 -0.83 1.00
N ALA A 3 -7.67 0.07 0.03
CA ALA A 3 -7.98 -0.21 -1.37
C ALA A 3 -7.00 0.49 -2.32
N ILE A 4 -7.02 0.08 -3.59
CA ILE A 4 -6.38 0.84 -4.67
C ILE A 4 -7.46 1.70 -5.30
N TRP A 5 -7.32 3.02 -5.24
CA TRP A 5 -8.33 3.98 -5.66
C TRP A 5 -7.73 5.03 -6.59
N GLY A 6 -8.24 5.13 -7.82
CA GLY A 6 -7.87 6.17 -8.76
C GLY A 6 -8.83 7.36 -8.76
N PHE A 7 -8.30 8.58 -8.81
CA PHE A 7 -9.04 9.83 -8.96
C PHE A 7 -8.70 10.48 -10.30
N ILE A 8 -9.68 10.56 -11.19
CA ILE A 8 -9.49 11.02 -12.57
C ILE A 8 -10.34 12.22 -12.92
N GLY A 9 -9.95 12.98 -13.93
CA GLY A 9 -10.69 14.15 -14.40
C GLY A 9 -9.80 15.26 -14.94
N PRO A 10 -10.41 16.30 -15.53
CA PRO A 10 -9.67 17.42 -16.09
C PRO A 10 -8.86 18.18 -15.02
N GLU A 11 -7.93 19.02 -15.47
CA GLU A 11 -7.24 19.98 -14.61
C GLU A 11 -8.26 20.87 -13.88
N GLY A 12 -8.01 21.13 -12.59
CA GLY A 12 -8.96 21.85 -11.74
C GLY A 12 -10.24 21.09 -11.39
N GLY A 13 -10.40 19.81 -11.82
CA GLY A 13 -11.59 19.01 -11.52
C GLY A 13 -11.72 18.50 -10.07
N GLY A 14 -10.76 18.84 -9.19
CA GLY A 14 -10.79 18.45 -7.77
C GLY A 14 -10.22 17.07 -7.46
N LYS A 15 -9.38 16.49 -8.33
CA LYS A 15 -8.80 15.15 -8.14
C LYS A 15 -7.99 15.01 -6.85
N THR A 16 -7.01 15.89 -6.67
CA THR A 16 -6.15 15.90 -5.48
C THR A 16 -6.98 16.17 -4.23
N THR A 17 -7.91 17.14 -4.29
CA THR A 17 -8.84 17.40 -3.18
C THR A 17 -9.67 16.17 -2.81
N ALA A 18 -10.18 15.43 -3.81
CA ALA A 18 -10.94 14.21 -3.56
C ALA A 18 -10.07 13.13 -2.92
N MET A 19 -8.85 12.93 -3.42
CA MET A 19 -7.87 12.04 -2.80
C MET A 19 -7.62 12.43 -1.34
N THR A 20 -7.26 13.69 -1.07
CA THR A 20 -7.03 14.22 0.29
C THR A 20 -8.23 13.95 1.19
N TYR A 21 -9.45 14.20 0.73
CA TYR A 21 -10.67 13.93 1.48
C TYR A 21 -10.78 12.48 1.95
N PHE A 22 -10.52 11.52 1.06
CA PHE A 22 -10.57 10.10 1.42
C PHE A 22 -9.38 9.68 2.29
N SER A 23 -8.20 10.28 2.11
CA SER A 23 -7.03 10.06 2.98
C SER A 23 -7.30 10.57 4.40
N GLU A 24 -7.96 11.72 4.55
CA GLU A 24 -8.39 12.23 5.85
C GLU A 24 -9.40 11.33 6.53
N LEU A 25 -10.40 10.84 5.79
CA LEU A 25 -11.36 9.87 6.33
C LEU A 25 -10.66 8.60 6.80
N HIS A 26 -9.67 8.11 6.05
CA HIS A 26 -8.88 6.94 6.46
C HIS A 26 -8.08 7.21 7.74
N MET A 27 -7.42 8.37 7.84
CA MET A 27 -6.72 8.78 9.06
C MET A 27 -7.67 8.93 10.26
N ALA A 28 -8.86 9.50 10.05
CA ALA A 28 -9.88 9.64 11.09
C ALA A 28 -10.39 8.29 11.62
N LEU A 29 -10.37 7.25 10.78
CA LEU A 29 -10.69 5.87 11.16
C LEU A 29 -9.51 5.11 11.80
N GLY A 30 -8.42 5.81 12.14
CA GLY A 30 -7.23 5.23 12.76
C GLY A 30 -6.25 4.60 11.78
N GLY A 31 -6.42 4.83 10.48
CA GLY A 31 -5.47 4.41 9.45
C GLY A 31 -4.26 5.33 9.37
N GLU A 32 -3.19 4.85 8.73
CA GLU A 32 -2.00 5.64 8.48
C GLU A 32 -1.89 6.01 6.99
N CYS A 33 -1.39 7.21 6.70
CA CYS A 33 -1.08 7.65 5.34
C CYS A 33 0.43 7.85 5.14
N ARG A 34 0.86 7.70 3.90
CA ARG A 34 2.19 8.04 3.39
C ARG A 34 2.03 8.71 2.05
N VAL A 35 2.91 9.66 1.73
CA VAL A 35 2.81 10.42 0.47
C VAL A 35 4.04 10.21 -0.40
N PHE A 36 3.86 10.18 -1.72
CA PHE A 36 4.99 10.29 -2.64
C PHE A 36 5.54 11.72 -2.67
N PRO A 37 6.84 11.90 -3.02
CA PRO A 37 7.41 13.23 -3.23
C PRO A 37 6.58 14.07 -4.21
N GLY A 38 6.52 15.39 -3.99
CA GLY A 38 5.71 16.32 -4.80
C GLY A 38 4.29 16.55 -4.30
N TYR A 39 3.80 15.69 -3.40
CA TYR A 39 2.54 15.88 -2.71
C TYR A 39 2.77 16.00 -1.20
N ASP A 40 2.25 17.07 -0.61
CA ASP A 40 2.20 17.23 0.84
C ASP A 40 0.79 17.01 1.33
N LEU A 41 0.65 16.12 2.32
CA LEU A 41 -0.58 15.91 3.08
C LEU A 41 -0.33 16.28 4.53
N TYR A 42 -1.33 16.86 5.18
CA TYR A 42 -1.28 17.23 6.59
C TYR A 42 -2.39 16.52 7.35
N THR A 43 -2.10 16.10 8.58
CA THR A 43 -3.10 15.45 9.43
C THR A 43 -4.19 16.45 9.86
N PRO A 44 -5.48 16.09 9.87
CA PRO A 44 -6.57 17.01 10.21
C PRO A 44 -6.48 17.62 11.61
N LEU A 45 -6.06 16.84 12.61
CA LEU A 45 -6.09 17.26 14.02
C LEU A 45 -4.83 18.00 14.45
N THR A 46 -3.67 17.59 13.96
CA THR A 46 -2.37 18.12 14.43
C THR A 46 -1.67 19.01 13.43
N TYR A 47 -2.20 19.14 12.21
CA TYR A 47 -1.57 19.83 11.08
C TYR A 47 -0.10 19.42 10.85
N ARG A 48 0.28 18.22 11.29
CA ARG A 48 1.60 17.67 11.03
C ARG A 48 1.66 17.13 9.62
N ARG A 49 2.77 17.37 8.94
CA ARG A 49 3.03 16.82 7.61
C ARG A 49 3.12 15.30 7.71
N VAL A 50 2.36 14.62 6.87
CA VAL A 50 2.41 13.17 6.69
C VAL A 50 3.76 12.80 6.11
N LYS A 51 4.35 11.71 6.60
CA LYS A 51 5.68 11.27 6.17
C LYS A 51 5.66 10.88 4.70
N GLN A 52 6.70 11.30 3.99
CA GLN A 52 6.96 10.79 2.66
C GLN A 52 7.31 9.31 2.73
N ILE A 53 7.01 8.59 1.65
CA ILE A 53 7.33 7.19 1.55
C ILE A 53 8.75 6.99 1.05
N GLU A 54 9.54 6.24 1.81
CA GLU A 54 10.84 5.78 1.35
C GLU A 54 10.73 4.32 0.88
N ILE A 55 11.36 4.00 -0.25
CA ILE A 55 11.17 2.70 -0.93
C ILE A 55 11.68 1.54 -0.07
N HIS A 56 12.77 1.76 0.66
CA HIS A 56 13.30 0.75 1.58
C HIS A 56 12.37 0.54 2.79
N GLU A 57 11.66 1.59 3.22
CA GLU A 57 10.62 1.49 4.24
C GLU A 57 9.47 0.61 3.74
N LEU A 58 8.96 0.79 2.51
CA LEU A 58 7.91 -0.08 1.94
C LEU A 58 8.24 -1.59 2.01
N VAL A 59 9.49 -1.95 1.72
CA VAL A 59 9.94 -3.34 1.73
C VAL A 59 10.08 -3.88 3.16
N THR A 60 10.64 -3.07 4.08
CA THR A 60 10.86 -3.46 5.48
C THR A 60 9.58 -3.41 6.33
N MET A 61 8.67 -2.49 6.01
CA MET A 61 7.38 -2.30 6.67
C MET A 61 6.37 -3.44 6.37
N SER A 62 6.68 -4.34 5.42
CA SER A 62 5.87 -5.53 5.13
C SER A 62 5.58 -6.42 6.36
N ARG A 63 6.33 -6.27 7.46
CA ARG A 63 6.15 -7.07 8.68
C ARG A 63 5.26 -6.42 9.75
N SER A 64 4.98 -5.12 9.69
CA SER A 64 4.33 -4.37 10.78
C SER A 64 3.13 -3.51 10.38
N LEU A 65 2.85 -3.36 9.08
CA LEU A 65 1.76 -2.48 8.65
C LEU A 65 0.38 -3.11 8.83
N LYS A 66 -0.49 -2.38 9.52
CA LYS A 66 -1.93 -2.57 9.45
C LYS A 66 -2.53 -1.24 8.99
N SER A 67 -3.22 -1.26 7.85
CA SER A 67 -4.07 -0.17 7.38
C SER A 67 -3.32 1.11 6.94
N VAL A 68 -2.36 0.96 6.03
CA VAL A 68 -1.62 2.10 5.44
C VAL A 68 -2.10 2.40 4.03
N ILE A 69 -2.28 3.68 3.71
CA ILE A 69 -2.57 4.16 2.36
C ILE A 69 -1.40 5.01 1.87
N VAL A 70 -0.99 4.76 0.64
CA VAL A 70 0.04 5.54 -0.05
C VAL A 70 -0.62 6.45 -1.08
N ASP A 71 -0.51 7.75 -0.89
CA ASP A 71 -1.07 8.78 -1.76
C ASP A 71 -0.04 9.24 -2.80
N ILE A 72 -0.42 9.25 -4.08
CA ILE A 72 0.42 9.61 -5.23
C ILE A 72 -0.31 10.62 -6.11
N ASP A 73 0.10 11.89 -6.07
CA ASP A 73 -0.46 12.90 -6.95
C ASP A 73 0.20 12.84 -8.33
N GLU A 74 -0.59 13.01 -9.40
CA GLU A 74 -0.20 12.97 -10.81
C GLU A 74 0.73 11.77 -11.13
N ILE A 75 0.25 10.56 -10.86
CA ILE A 75 1.04 9.32 -10.93
C ILE A 75 1.76 9.11 -12.27
N GLN A 76 1.25 9.67 -13.36
CA GLN A 76 1.90 9.59 -14.67
C GLN A 76 3.30 10.22 -14.70
N GLN A 77 3.59 11.24 -13.87
CA GLN A 77 4.92 11.85 -13.79
C GLN A 77 5.99 10.83 -13.38
N PHE A 78 5.58 9.81 -12.63
CA PHE A 78 6.43 8.74 -12.16
C PHE A 78 6.52 7.55 -13.12
N ASN A 79 5.61 7.44 -14.10
CA ASN A 79 5.66 6.41 -15.14
C ASN A 79 6.72 6.73 -16.21
N ASP A 80 6.95 8.01 -16.49
CA ASP A 80 7.89 8.45 -17.54
C ASP A 80 9.35 8.52 -17.05
N SER A 81 9.57 8.54 -15.73
CA SER A 81 10.92 8.45 -15.15
C SER A 81 11.33 6.98 -15.00
N SER A 82 12.39 6.57 -15.70
CA SER A 82 12.94 5.20 -15.67
C SER A 82 13.23 4.67 -14.25
N ARG A 83 13.55 5.55 -13.29
CA ARG A 83 13.78 5.20 -11.88
C ARG A 83 12.49 4.97 -11.11
N HIS A 84 11.52 5.88 -11.25
CA HIS A 84 10.24 5.76 -10.56
C HIS A 84 9.36 4.67 -11.16
N MET A 85 9.54 4.32 -12.43
CA MET A 85 8.89 3.17 -13.05
C MET A 85 9.25 1.85 -12.34
N THR A 86 10.51 1.66 -11.93
CA THR A 86 10.91 0.48 -11.14
C THR A 86 10.23 0.46 -9.78
N VAL A 87 10.13 1.63 -9.14
CA VAL A 87 9.50 1.81 -7.83
C VAL A 87 8.01 1.57 -7.89
N ILE A 88 7.31 2.14 -8.88
CA ILE A 88 5.90 1.93 -9.11
C ILE A 88 5.63 0.48 -9.49
N ASN A 89 6.48 -0.16 -10.28
CA ASN A 89 6.32 -1.57 -10.60
C ASN A 89 6.50 -2.46 -9.37
N GLN A 90 7.47 -2.16 -8.50
CA GLN A 90 7.64 -2.85 -7.22
C GLN A 90 6.46 -2.59 -6.30
N LEU A 91 6.04 -1.33 -6.11
CA LEU A 91 4.87 -0.95 -5.32
C LEU A 91 3.61 -1.66 -5.83
N THR A 92 3.39 -1.64 -7.15
CA THR A 92 2.26 -2.30 -7.81
C THR A 92 2.31 -3.81 -7.63
N GLY A 93 3.50 -4.42 -7.71
CA GLY A 93 3.70 -5.84 -7.44
C GLY A 93 3.41 -6.19 -5.98
N TYR A 94 3.99 -5.45 -5.04
CA TYR A 94 3.84 -5.68 -3.60
C TYR A 94 2.42 -5.38 -3.09
N VAL A 95 1.87 -4.20 -3.42
CA VAL A 95 0.49 -3.81 -3.11
C VAL A 95 -0.48 -4.75 -3.83
N GLY A 96 -0.25 -5.05 -5.11
CA GLY A 96 -1.14 -5.91 -5.90
C GLY A 96 -1.23 -7.35 -5.39
N MET A 97 -0.09 -7.96 -5.03
CA MET A 97 -0.03 -9.37 -4.64
C MET A 97 -0.30 -9.61 -3.16
N GLN A 98 0.03 -8.66 -2.27
CA GLN A 98 -0.02 -8.88 -0.82
C GLN A 98 -0.82 -7.84 -0.02
N ARG A 99 -1.52 -6.88 -0.66
CA ARG A 99 -2.38 -5.89 0.03
C ARG A 99 -3.25 -6.47 1.15
N ARG A 100 -3.95 -7.58 0.89
CA ARG A 100 -4.89 -8.15 1.87
C ARG A 100 -4.18 -8.67 3.13
N LYS A 101 -2.93 -9.11 2.98
CA LYS A 101 -2.10 -9.61 4.08
C LYS A 101 -1.38 -8.46 4.80
N LEU A 102 -0.99 -7.43 4.06
CA LEU A 102 -0.18 -6.30 4.52
C LEU A 102 -0.98 -5.06 4.95
N GLY A 103 -2.30 -5.06 4.73
CA GLY A 103 -3.13 -3.89 4.99
C GLY A 103 -2.65 -2.64 4.24
N LEU A 104 -2.09 -2.77 3.03
CA LEU A 104 -1.51 -1.68 2.24
C LEU A 104 -2.37 -1.27 1.04
N GLY A 105 -2.68 0.02 0.93
CA GLY A 105 -3.56 0.61 -0.07
C GLY A 105 -2.85 1.72 -0.82
N MET A 106 -3.45 2.19 -1.91
CA MET A 106 -2.85 3.20 -2.75
C MET A 106 -3.93 4.09 -3.32
N PHE A 107 -3.80 5.39 -3.08
CA PHE A 107 -4.61 6.39 -3.76
C PHE A 107 -3.73 7.13 -4.76
N TYR A 108 -4.27 7.38 -5.94
CA TYR A 108 -3.53 8.10 -6.95
C TYR A 108 -4.42 9.01 -7.78
N THR A 109 -3.86 10.12 -8.24
CA THR A 109 -4.53 11.03 -9.17
C THR A 109 -3.89 10.95 -10.55
N LEU A 110 -4.70 11.24 -11.57
CA LEU A 110 -4.23 11.41 -12.95
C LEU A 110 -5.30 12.10 -13.79
N GLN A 111 -4.95 12.61 -14.97
CA GLN A 111 -5.94 13.23 -15.84
C GLN A 111 -6.82 12.21 -16.58
N ASN A 112 -6.20 11.20 -17.21
CA ASN A 112 -6.88 10.20 -18.03
C ASN A 112 -6.46 8.78 -17.65
N TRP A 113 -7.42 7.92 -17.26
CA TRP A 113 -7.18 6.55 -16.80
C TRP A 113 -6.39 5.68 -17.79
N MET A 114 -6.45 5.99 -19.07
CA MET A 114 -5.67 5.30 -20.10
C MET A 114 -4.16 5.56 -20.03
N TRP A 115 -3.72 6.60 -19.32
CA TRP A 115 -2.30 6.88 -19.07
C TRP A 115 -1.70 6.05 -17.94
N LEU A 116 -2.55 5.39 -17.15
CA LEU A 116 -2.09 4.48 -16.11
C LEU A 116 -1.58 3.18 -16.74
N TYR A 117 -0.49 2.63 -16.22
CA TYR A 117 0.03 1.33 -16.63
C TYR A 117 -1.05 0.23 -16.53
N ASP A 118 -1.13 -0.64 -17.55
CA ASP A 118 -2.26 -1.57 -17.72
C ASP A 118 -2.49 -2.47 -16.50
N ARG A 119 -1.42 -3.03 -15.93
CA ARG A 119 -1.51 -3.88 -14.73
C ARG A 119 -2.09 -3.12 -13.53
N MET A 120 -1.77 -1.84 -13.37
CA MET A 120 -2.32 -1.03 -12.29
C MET A 120 -3.82 -0.79 -12.48
N ARG A 121 -4.27 -0.57 -13.73
CA ARG A 121 -5.71 -0.47 -14.04
C ARG A 121 -6.46 -1.73 -13.58
N TRP A 122 -5.94 -2.92 -13.90
CA TRP A 122 -6.53 -4.19 -13.47
C TRP A 122 -6.53 -4.40 -11.96
N LEU A 123 -5.63 -3.75 -11.22
CA LEU A 123 -5.54 -3.81 -9.77
C LEU A 123 -6.40 -2.75 -9.06
N THR A 124 -6.87 -1.74 -9.79
CA THR A 124 -7.69 -0.64 -9.26
C THR A 124 -9.05 -1.17 -8.78
N HIS A 125 -9.40 -0.89 -7.53
CA HIS A 125 -10.68 -1.33 -6.95
C HIS A 125 -11.76 -0.29 -7.20
N PHE A 126 -11.42 0.98 -7.00
CA PHE A 126 -12.35 2.09 -7.17
C PHE A 126 -11.77 3.14 -8.12
N LEU A 127 -12.65 3.71 -8.94
CA LEU A 127 -12.32 4.81 -9.83
C LEU A 127 -13.30 5.94 -9.60
N THR A 128 -12.83 7.08 -9.13
CA THR A 128 -13.64 8.29 -8.95
C THR A 128 -13.37 9.28 -10.08
N ILE A 129 -14.42 9.62 -10.80
CA ILE A 129 -14.43 10.66 -11.81
C ILE A 129 -14.78 11.97 -11.11
N CYS A 130 -13.85 12.92 -11.18
CA CYS A 130 -13.91 14.22 -10.53
C CYS A 130 -14.24 15.28 -11.58
N THR A 131 -15.22 16.13 -11.29
CA THR A 131 -15.62 17.23 -12.19
C THR A 131 -15.96 18.46 -11.36
N ASP A 132 -15.42 19.62 -11.74
CA ASP A 132 -15.85 20.89 -11.15
C ASP A 132 -17.28 21.20 -11.60
N MET A 133 -18.17 21.38 -10.61
CA MET A 133 -19.57 21.66 -10.86
C MET A 133 -19.78 22.93 -11.67
N TYR A 134 -18.84 23.89 -11.62
CA TYR A 134 -18.84 25.09 -12.48
C TYR A 134 -19.07 24.76 -13.96
N TYR A 135 -18.50 23.67 -14.47
CA TYR A 135 -18.61 23.31 -15.88
C TYR A 135 -19.89 22.55 -16.24
N THR A 136 -20.65 22.08 -15.25
CA THR A 136 -21.89 21.33 -15.47
C THR A 136 -23.04 22.25 -15.87
N PRO A 137 -24.05 21.77 -16.63
CA PRO A 137 -25.23 22.56 -16.97
C PRO A 137 -25.94 23.12 -15.72
N TRP A 138 -26.07 22.29 -14.67
CA TRP A 138 -26.67 22.70 -13.41
C TRP A 138 -25.85 23.78 -12.70
N GLY A 139 -24.52 23.65 -12.65
CA GLY A 139 -23.67 24.64 -12.01
C GLY A 139 -23.66 25.99 -12.75
N LYS A 140 -23.73 25.97 -14.09
CA LYS A 140 -23.90 27.18 -14.91
C LYS A 140 -25.24 27.87 -14.63
N ALA A 141 -26.33 27.10 -14.56
CA ALA A 141 -27.67 27.62 -14.26
C ALA A 141 -27.79 28.21 -12.84
N ASN A 142 -27.01 27.70 -11.88
CA ASN A 142 -27.01 28.15 -10.49
C ASN A 142 -25.85 29.12 -10.16
N HIS A 143 -25.14 29.63 -11.18
CA HIS A 143 -24.03 30.58 -11.01
C HIS A 143 -22.97 30.14 -9.97
N ILE A 144 -22.67 28.84 -9.95
CA ILE A 144 -21.62 28.30 -9.07
C ILE A 144 -20.27 28.83 -9.54
N SER A 145 -19.43 29.28 -8.61
CA SER A 145 -18.06 29.71 -8.91
C SER A 145 -17.11 28.51 -9.07
N ARG A 146 -16.05 28.69 -9.86
CA ARG A 146 -14.98 27.68 -10.03
C ARG A 146 -14.40 27.24 -8.68
N GLY A 147 -14.10 25.96 -8.56
CA GLY A 147 -13.48 25.38 -7.37
C GLY A 147 -14.36 25.40 -6.11
N LYS A 148 -15.66 25.72 -6.22
CA LYS A 148 -16.56 25.77 -5.06
C LYS A 148 -17.10 24.40 -4.68
N PHE A 149 -17.43 23.58 -5.68
CA PHE A 149 -17.97 22.24 -5.49
C PHE A 149 -17.43 21.29 -6.56
N PHE A 150 -17.04 20.10 -6.13
CA PHE A 150 -16.61 19.02 -7.01
C PHE A 150 -17.63 17.89 -6.98
N LEU A 151 -18.06 17.46 -8.16
CA LEU A 151 -18.89 16.28 -8.36
C LEU A 151 -17.98 15.06 -8.47
N LEU A 152 -18.15 14.10 -7.58
CA LEU A 152 -17.38 12.87 -7.49
C LEU A 152 -18.28 11.68 -7.78
N ARG A 153 -18.11 11.03 -8.93
CA ARG A 153 -18.82 9.79 -9.27
C ARG A 153 -17.87 8.62 -9.13
N THR A 154 -18.21 7.63 -8.30
CA THR A 154 -17.30 6.51 -8.01
C THR A 154 -17.82 5.21 -8.61
N LEU A 155 -16.92 4.47 -9.26
CA LEU A 155 -17.17 3.15 -9.82
C LEU A 155 -16.42 2.10 -9.01
N ASP A 156 -17.08 0.97 -8.72
CA ASP A 156 -16.46 -0.25 -8.21
C ASP A 156 -15.96 -1.09 -9.38
N CYS A 157 -14.69 -0.93 -9.75
CA CYS A 157 -14.09 -1.59 -10.91
C CYS A 157 -14.04 -3.11 -10.79
N LYS A 158 -13.95 -3.65 -9.56
CA LYS A 158 -13.74 -5.10 -9.33
C LYS A 158 -14.91 -5.79 -8.66
N GLY A 159 -15.97 -5.06 -8.31
CA GLY A 159 -17.01 -5.58 -7.44
C GLY A 159 -16.49 -5.81 -6.01
N PHE A 160 -15.51 -5.03 -5.56
CA PHE A 160 -14.89 -5.19 -4.24
C PHE A 160 -15.89 -4.94 -3.10
N VAL A 161 -16.89 -4.08 -3.33
CA VAL A 161 -17.98 -3.77 -2.39
C VAL A 161 -19.31 -4.26 -2.95
N THR A 162 -19.58 -4.06 -4.23
CA THR A 162 -20.89 -4.36 -4.82
C THR A 162 -21.03 -5.81 -5.29
N GLY A 163 -19.93 -6.57 -5.33
CA GLY A 163 -19.89 -7.93 -5.89
C GLY A 163 -19.98 -7.98 -7.42
N LYS A 164 -20.16 -6.85 -8.11
CA LYS A 164 -20.26 -6.75 -9.57
C LYS A 164 -19.24 -5.75 -10.12
N PRO A 165 -18.35 -6.16 -11.03
CA PRO A 165 -17.42 -5.24 -11.68
C PRO A 165 -18.14 -4.09 -12.37
N TRP A 166 -17.52 -2.91 -12.36
CA TRP A 166 -17.99 -1.67 -12.99
C TRP A 166 -19.34 -1.15 -12.45
N SER A 167 -19.68 -1.48 -11.21
CA SER A 167 -20.90 -0.97 -10.60
C SER A 167 -20.75 0.50 -10.23
N ASP A 168 -21.78 1.30 -10.50
CA ASP A 168 -21.84 2.67 -10.00
C ASP A 168 -22.11 2.66 -8.48
N MET A 169 -21.25 3.32 -7.72
CA MET A 169 -21.39 3.48 -6.27
C MET A 169 -22.13 4.78 -5.90
N GLY A 170 -22.52 5.57 -6.89
CA GLY A 170 -23.20 6.84 -6.71
C GLY A 170 -22.30 8.05 -6.81
N THR A 171 -22.92 9.19 -6.57
CA THR A 171 -22.31 10.50 -6.75
C THR A 171 -22.30 11.26 -5.44
N LYS A 172 -21.17 11.91 -5.13
CA LYS A 172 -20.97 12.76 -3.96
C LYS A 172 -20.59 14.16 -4.41
N ILE A 173 -21.16 15.18 -3.78
CA ILE A 173 -20.72 16.57 -3.93
C ILE A 173 -19.73 16.86 -2.81
N LEU A 174 -18.54 17.32 -3.16
CA LEU A 174 -17.47 17.70 -2.24
C LEU A 174 -17.31 19.22 -2.22
N SER A 175 -17.31 19.81 -1.03
CA SER A 175 -16.88 21.19 -0.83
C SER A 175 -15.42 21.21 -0.38
N PRO A 176 -14.51 21.90 -1.10
CA PRO A 176 -13.08 21.78 -0.84
C PRO A 176 -12.55 22.78 0.20
N ILE A 177 -13.36 23.74 0.65
CA ILE A 177 -12.96 24.82 1.57
C ILE A 177 -12.35 24.25 2.86
N GLY A 178 -12.94 23.17 3.39
CA GLY A 178 -12.42 22.50 4.58
C GLY A 178 -11.16 21.66 4.33
N ILE A 179 -10.81 21.36 3.07
CA ILE A 179 -9.77 20.40 2.70
C ILE A 179 -8.49 21.09 2.22
N PHE A 180 -8.59 22.27 1.60
CA PHE A 180 -7.44 23.03 1.12
C PHE A 180 -6.31 23.25 2.15
N PRO A 181 -6.59 23.43 3.46
CA PRO A 181 -5.52 23.56 4.45
C PRO A 181 -4.66 22.30 4.60
N TYR A 182 -5.14 21.14 4.17
CA TYR A 182 -4.54 19.85 4.46
C TYR A 182 -3.69 19.29 3.33
N TYR A 183 -3.53 19.99 2.21
CA TYR A 183 -2.62 19.53 1.17
C TYR A 183 -1.94 20.63 0.36
N ARG A 184 -0.81 20.30 -0.24
CA ARG A 184 -0.14 21.11 -1.28
C ARG A 184 0.31 20.21 -2.42
N SER A 185 -0.03 20.60 -3.65
CA SER A 185 0.23 19.84 -4.89
C SER A 185 1.11 20.58 -5.91
N TYR A 186 1.61 21.77 -5.57
CA TYR A 186 2.41 22.61 -6.48
C TYR A 186 3.92 22.49 -6.25
N ASN A 187 4.37 21.51 -5.46
CA ASN A 187 5.79 21.32 -5.22
C ASN A 187 6.42 20.77 -6.51
N VAL A 188 7.31 21.56 -7.11
CA VAL A 188 8.11 21.11 -8.27
C VAL A 188 9.04 20.01 -7.79
N ILE A 189 8.81 18.79 -8.28
CA ILE A 189 9.75 17.69 -8.10
C ILE A 189 10.87 17.93 -9.11
N ASP A 190 12.09 18.17 -8.64
CA ASP A 190 13.25 18.05 -9.53
C ASP A 190 13.45 16.55 -9.84
N ILE A 191 13.14 16.18 -11.07
CA ILE A 191 13.22 14.81 -11.61
C ILE A 191 14.68 14.32 -11.61
N PHE A 192 15.66 15.22 -11.53
CA PHE A 192 17.09 14.95 -11.63
C PHE A 192 17.86 14.99 -10.30
N GLU A 193 17.39 15.67 -9.26
CA GLU A 193 18.17 15.90 -8.01
C GLU A 193 18.40 14.66 -7.13
N GLY A 194 17.88 13.50 -7.53
CA GLY A 194 17.89 12.30 -6.70
C GLY A 194 18.74 11.13 -7.17
N GLN A 195 19.64 11.26 -8.16
CA GLN A 195 20.34 10.15 -8.88
C GLN A 195 21.08 9.11 -8.00
N ARG A 196 20.36 8.28 -7.24
CA ARG A 196 20.84 7.05 -6.61
C ARG A 196 20.04 5.86 -7.13
N GLN A 197 20.65 5.07 -7.99
CA GLN A 197 20.07 3.82 -8.47
C GLN A 197 19.97 2.83 -7.31
N ILE A 198 18.75 2.52 -6.86
CA ILE A 198 18.52 1.48 -5.85
C ILE A 198 18.41 0.16 -6.60
N VAL A 199 19.47 -0.65 -6.57
CA VAL A 199 19.46 -2.01 -7.11
C VAL A 199 19.10 -2.96 -5.98
N ILE A 200 17.87 -3.49 -5.99
CA ILE A 200 17.48 -4.57 -5.07
C ILE A 200 18.08 -5.88 -5.61
N LYS A 201 19.26 -6.25 -5.10
CA LYS A 201 19.81 -7.60 -5.34
C LYS A 201 19.02 -8.59 -4.49
N LYS A 202 18.31 -9.49 -5.15
CA LYS A 202 17.79 -10.70 -4.50
C LYS A 202 18.97 -11.56 -4.06
N GLN A 203 18.84 -12.27 -2.94
CA GLN A 203 19.75 -13.35 -2.61
C GLN A 203 19.73 -14.34 -3.78
N GLN A 204 20.89 -14.59 -4.38
CA GLN A 204 21.06 -15.47 -5.51
C GLN A 204 22.01 -16.57 -5.07
N ASP A 205 21.51 -17.80 -5.04
CA ASP A 205 22.37 -18.96 -4.90
C ASP A 205 22.91 -19.29 -6.30
N ILE A 206 24.21 -19.06 -6.49
CA ILE A 206 24.89 -19.36 -7.75
C ILE A 206 25.36 -20.81 -7.66
N ILE A 207 24.62 -21.70 -8.32
CA ILE A 207 24.98 -23.11 -8.45
C ILE A 207 25.75 -23.25 -9.78
N ASP A 208 27.05 -23.46 -9.70
CA ASP A 208 27.90 -23.68 -10.88
C ASP A 208 27.70 -25.12 -11.41
N LEU A 209 26.92 -25.25 -12.47
CA LEU A 209 26.60 -26.54 -13.13
C LEU A 209 27.78 -27.12 -13.93
N ARG A 210 28.93 -26.44 -14.01
CA ARG A 210 30.14 -26.99 -14.67
C ARG A 210 30.94 -27.90 -13.74
N ARG A 211 30.68 -27.83 -12.44
CA ARG A 211 31.03 -28.88 -11.48
C ARG A 211 29.76 -29.68 -11.23
N ASP A 212 29.84 -31.01 -11.19
CA ASP A 212 28.73 -31.81 -10.66
C ASP A 212 28.49 -31.36 -9.21
N PRO A 213 27.44 -30.57 -8.94
CA PRO A 213 27.24 -30.02 -7.62
C PRO A 213 26.83 -31.17 -6.71
N SER A 214 27.41 -31.20 -5.52
CA SER A 214 27.08 -32.24 -4.55
C SER A 214 25.60 -32.13 -4.15
N MET A 215 24.98 -33.28 -3.80
CA MET A 215 23.60 -33.31 -3.29
C MET A 215 23.41 -32.46 -2.02
N GLU A 216 24.50 -32.15 -1.30
CA GLU A 216 24.48 -31.27 -0.14
C GLU A 216 24.41 -29.78 -0.53
N GLU A 217 25.15 -29.34 -1.55
CA GLU A 217 25.08 -27.97 -2.09
C GLU A 217 23.70 -27.66 -2.69
N LEU A 218 23.08 -28.65 -3.34
CA LEU A 218 21.72 -28.56 -3.87
C LEU A 218 20.66 -28.50 -2.75
N LYS A 219 20.87 -29.18 -1.62
CA LYS A 219 19.99 -29.10 -0.45
C LYS A 219 20.17 -27.80 0.35
N ALA A 220 21.40 -27.30 0.47
CA ALA A 220 21.72 -26.06 1.16
C ALA A 220 21.12 -24.83 0.46
N SER A 221 21.09 -24.84 -0.88
CA SER A 221 20.45 -23.79 -1.69
C SER A 221 18.92 -23.91 -1.74
N ALA A 222 18.37 -25.13 -1.66
CA ALA A 222 16.93 -25.35 -1.55
C ALA A 222 16.36 -24.99 -0.16
N SER A 223 17.20 -24.98 0.88
CA SER A 223 16.87 -24.56 2.24
C SER A 223 17.09 -23.05 2.43
N GLY A 224 16.48 -22.25 1.55
CA GLY A 224 16.28 -20.83 1.84
C GLY A 224 15.58 -20.65 3.19
N PRO A 225 15.72 -19.50 3.88
CA PRO A 225 15.07 -19.29 5.16
C PRO A 225 13.56 -19.54 5.00
N SER A 226 13.03 -20.54 5.71
CA SER A 226 11.61 -20.83 5.71
C SER A 226 10.83 -19.53 5.99
N PRO A 227 9.77 -19.19 5.22
CA PRO A 227 9.01 -17.94 5.39
C PRO A 227 8.36 -17.81 6.78
N ILE A 228 8.35 -18.90 7.52
CA ILE A 228 7.97 -19.04 8.91
C ILE A 228 9.23 -19.60 9.54
N GLY A 229 9.85 -18.90 10.49
CA GLY A 229 10.97 -19.47 11.22
C GLY A 229 10.55 -20.84 11.70
N GLU A 230 11.25 -21.90 11.26
CA GLU A 230 11.17 -23.18 11.94
C GLU A 230 11.63 -22.87 13.36
N VAL A 231 10.66 -22.70 14.25
CA VAL A 231 10.92 -22.84 15.67
C VAL A 231 11.44 -24.25 15.76
N ASP A 232 12.72 -24.40 16.11
CA ASP A 232 13.25 -25.71 16.44
C ASP A 232 12.46 -26.19 17.66
N PHE A 233 11.40 -26.95 17.40
CA PHE A 233 10.43 -27.36 18.41
C PHE A 233 11.14 -28.12 19.53
N GLN A 234 12.32 -28.71 19.26
CA GLN A 234 13.13 -29.37 20.27
C GLN A 234 13.74 -28.40 21.28
N GLU A 235 14.24 -27.25 20.85
CA GLU A 235 14.78 -26.21 21.76
C GLU A 235 13.66 -25.48 22.51
N ALA A 236 12.56 -25.17 21.81
CA ALA A 236 11.41 -24.50 22.41
C ALA A 236 10.71 -25.39 23.46
N ASP A 237 10.56 -26.68 23.18
CA ASP A 237 9.98 -27.64 24.13
C ASP A 237 10.91 -27.92 25.31
N ALA A 238 12.22 -27.97 25.10
CA ALA A 238 13.20 -28.09 26.18
C ALA A 238 13.18 -26.87 27.11
N GLY A 239 13.09 -25.66 26.55
CA GLY A 239 12.93 -24.43 27.32
C GLY A 239 11.61 -24.39 28.11
N LEU A 240 10.51 -24.84 27.49
CA LEU A 240 9.20 -24.90 28.14
C LEU A 240 9.20 -25.87 29.33
N LEU A 241 9.76 -27.08 29.15
CA LEU A 241 9.85 -28.10 30.20
C LEU A 241 10.73 -27.64 31.38
N THR A 242 11.83 -26.94 31.09
CA THR A 242 12.71 -26.37 32.12
C THR A 242 11.98 -25.29 32.92
N SER A 243 11.25 -24.39 32.25
CA SER A 243 10.46 -23.34 32.91
C SER A 243 9.31 -23.87 33.77
N LEU A 244 8.73 -25.01 33.40
CA LEU A 244 7.65 -25.66 34.16
C LEU A 244 8.19 -26.34 35.42
N ALA A 245 9.38 -26.94 35.34
CA ALA A 245 10.08 -27.51 36.49
C ALA A 245 10.48 -26.42 37.50
N GLU A 246 11.01 -25.27 37.03
CA GLU A 246 11.37 -24.13 37.87
C GLU A 246 10.16 -23.49 38.56
N LYS A 247 8.97 -23.57 37.94
CA LYS A 247 7.70 -23.10 38.53
C LYS A 247 7.06 -24.10 39.51
N GLY A 248 7.76 -25.18 39.88
CA GLY A 248 7.36 -26.08 40.96
C GLY A 248 6.34 -27.16 40.56
N LEU A 249 6.20 -27.46 39.26
CA LEU A 249 5.42 -28.62 38.83
C LEU A 249 6.13 -29.92 39.19
N ASP A 250 5.35 -30.92 39.61
CA ASP A 250 5.89 -32.23 39.96
C ASP A 250 6.55 -32.91 38.73
N ILE A 251 7.65 -33.63 39.00
CA ILE A 251 8.51 -34.28 38.00
C ILE A 251 7.74 -35.32 37.16
N ALA A 252 6.78 -36.02 37.73
CA ALA A 252 5.93 -36.99 37.04
C ALA A 252 4.94 -36.32 36.08
N THR A 253 4.50 -35.10 36.39
CA THR A 253 3.66 -34.28 35.51
C THR A 253 4.48 -33.70 34.34
N VAL A 254 5.68 -33.18 34.60
CA VAL A 254 6.63 -32.73 33.56
C VAL A 254 6.98 -33.88 32.60
N GLY A 255 7.26 -35.08 33.13
CA GLY A 255 7.55 -36.27 32.32
C GLY A 255 6.36 -36.80 31.50
N ARG A 256 5.12 -36.46 31.87
CA ARG A 256 3.91 -36.77 31.09
C ARG A 256 3.73 -35.79 29.93
N VAL A 257 3.99 -34.51 30.16
CA VAL A 257 3.94 -33.46 29.13
C VAL A 257 5.00 -33.70 28.05
N GLY A 258 6.24 -33.99 28.44
CA GLY A 258 7.31 -34.30 27.49
C GLY A 258 7.05 -35.53 26.61
N ARG A 259 6.34 -36.55 27.14
CA ARG A 259 5.94 -37.73 26.36
C ARG A 259 4.79 -37.46 25.37
N ARG A 260 3.96 -36.45 25.64
CA ARG A 260 2.90 -36.02 24.71
C ARG A 260 3.46 -35.15 23.58
N LEU A 261 4.39 -34.23 23.89
CA LEU A 261 5.05 -33.40 22.89
C LEU A 261 5.81 -34.23 21.83
N LYS A 262 6.48 -35.31 22.25
CA LYS A 262 7.16 -36.25 21.31
C LYS A 262 6.22 -37.09 20.42
N LYS A 263 4.91 -37.11 20.68
CA LYS A 263 3.94 -37.93 19.92
C LYS A 263 3.22 -37.16 18.81
N GLU A 264 3.35 -35.84 18.76
CA GLU A 264 2.66 -34.98 17.79
C GLU A 264 3.58 -34.48 16.65
N VAL A 265 4.78 -35.07 16.53
CA VAL A 265 5.71 -34.89 15.38
C VAL A 265 5.67 -36.12 14.48
#